data_AF-A0A1B8PZ64-F1
#
_entry.id   AF-A0A1B8PZ64-F1
#
_cell.length_a   1.000
_cell.length_b   1.000
_cell.length_c   1.000
_cell.angle_alpha   90.00
_cell.angle_beta   90.00
_cell.angle_gamma   90.00
#
_symmetry.space_group_name_H-M   'P 1'
#
loop_
_entity.id
_entity.type
_entity.pdbx_description
1 polymer ?
#
loop_
_entity_poly.entity_id
_entity_poly.type
_entity_poly.pdbx_seq_one_letter_code
_entity_poly.pdbx_strand_id
1 'polypeptide(L)'
;MPHTDTIADWLVSHRLYEDNLFYYALIICFWFFIGFVFLGFEINGYSQAQNLFFNFIYYLIICACMALCPFWFKLFFSKTHTAKREQELQQALDELNEYDRAEVEAELAHTGGLAMRPIQKWAIIFLGSYFLFEVFFISAWVKDLALVWEPRWASALIEWVRENTDFLSDKERVDRKLFSVYIKPSDTELYQLYTSEREFLASSFGGATALFQVFRSFCFPLILFAFATIIWRPLDWLGGLSVDPRNIHSVGSFIFSSVATVAMTLLFLSIILYFIFLEMSAVLLFDKQHWANGFSWNFAFIFAVLSIKFICGWFVFWKNVFFNR
;
A
#
# COMPACT_ATOMS: atom_id res chain seq x y z
N MET A 1 -27.23 32.79 21.39
CA MET A 1 -25.78 32.99 21.48
C MET A 1 -25.14 32.24 20.32
N PRO A 2 -24.16 32.84 19.63
CA PRO A 2 -23.70 32.43 18.30
C PRO A 2 -22.65 31.32 18.41
N HIS A 3 -23.09 30.07 18.59
CA HIS A 3 -22.18 28.91 18.55
C HIS A 3 -22.14 28.22 17.17
N THR A 4 -23.12 28.50 16.32
CA THR A 4 -23.24 27.91 14.98
C THR A 4 -22.23 28.51 13.99
N ASP A 5 -21.92 29.80 14.11
CA ASP A 5 -21.07 30.50 13.14
C ASP A 5 -19.59 30.13 13.32
N THR A 6 -19.14 29.82 14.54
CA THR A 6 -17.76 29.39 14.82
C THR A 6 -17.46 27.95 14.38
N ILE A 7 -18.43 27.04 14.49
CA ILE A 7 -18.26 25.65 14.03
C ILE A 7 -18.35 25.59 12.50
N ALA A 8 -19.23 26.40 11.90
CA ALA A 8 -19.31 26.57 10.44
C ALA A 8 -18.02 27.15 9.84
N ASP A 9 -17.41 28.17 10.46
CA ASP A 9 -16.09 28.69 10.04
C ASP A 9 -14.95 27.68 10.25
N TRP A 10 -15.07 26.80 11.23
CA TRP A 10 -14.11 25.71 11.49
C TRP A 10 -14.25 24.55 10.48
N LEU A 11 -15.49 24.23 10.07
CA LEU A 11 -15.83 23.29 8.99
C LEU A 11 -15.29 23.75 7.63
N VAL A 12 -15.12 25.06 7.43
CA VAL A 12 -14.70 25.66 6.17
C VAL A 12 -13.17 25.82 6.03
N SER A 13 -12.39 25.81 7.11
CA SER A 13 -10.99 26.29 7.08
C SER A 13 -9.90 25.23 7.36
N HIS A 14 -9.69 24.28 6.44
CA HIS A 14 -8.59 23.28 6.39
C HIS A 14 -8.89 21.93 7.06
N ARG A 15 -8.69 20.84 6.30
CA ARG A 15 -8.99 19.47 6.72
C ARG A 15 -7.89 18.96 7.66
N LEU A 16 -8.19 18.93 8.96
CA LEU A 16 -7.27 18.44 10.00
C LEU A 16 -6.73 17.03 9.69
N TYR A 17 -7.54 16.18 9.03
CA TYR A 17 -7.11 14.88 8.57
C TYR A 17 -5.94 14.96 7.59
N GLU A 18 -6.00 15.84 6.60
CA GLU A 18 -4.99 15.97 5.53
C GLU A 18 -3.68 16.48 6.10
N ASP A 19 -3.73 17.47 7.02
CA ASP A 19 -2.55 17.96 7.72
C ASP A 19 -1.88 16.85 8.54
N ASN A 20 -2.68 16.10 9.32
CA ASN A 20 -2.17 14.97 10.10
C ASN A 20 -1.56 13.90 9.19
N LEU A 21 -2.25 13.55 8.11
CA LEU A 21 -1.76 12.59 7.11
C LEU A 21 -0.42 13.05 6.53
N PHE A 22 -0.29 14.33 6.18
CA PHE A 22 0.94 14.89 5.64
C PHE A 22 2.11 14.78 6.62
N TYR A 23 1.94 15.20 7.88
CA TYR A 23 3.01 15.13 8.88
C TYR A 23 3.41 13.68 9.21
N TYR A 24 2.43 12.78 9.35
CA TYR A 24 2.71 11.37 9.58
C TYR A 24 3.43 10.74 8.38
N ALA A 25 2.99 11.04 7.16
CA ALA A 25 3.67 10.59 5.94
C ALA A 25 5.11 11.11 5.89
N LEU A 26 5.37 12.38 6.23
CA LEU A 26 6.71 12.96 6.26
C LEU A 26 7.63 12.24 7.25
N ILE A 27 7.16 11.97 8.47
CA ILE A 27 7.95 11.24 9.48
C ILE A 27 8.27 9.82 8.98
N ILE A 28 7.29 9.14 8.38
CA ILE A 28 7.48 7.80 7.82
C ILE A 28 8.46 7.84 6.64
N CYS A 29 8.34 8.80 5.74
CA CYS A 29 9.27 9.00 4.63
C CYS A 29 10.69 9.27 5.11
N PHE A 30 10.87 10.05 6.19
CA PHE A 30 12.18 10.30 6.78
C PHE A 30 12.84 9.02 7.30
N TRP A 31 12.12 8.23 8.11
CA TRP A 31 12.64 6.96 8.62
C TRP A 31 12.83 5.92 7.52
N PHE A 32 11.93 5.91 6.53
CA PHE A 32 12.06 5.07 5.35
C PHE A 32 13.33 5.43 4.57
N PHE A 33 13.60 6.71 4.37
CA PHE A 33 14.81 7.18 3.67
C PHE A 33 16.09 6.75 4.40
N ILE A 34 16.13 6.90 5.73
CA ILE A 34 17.25 6.40 6.54
C ILE A 34 17.42 4.89 6.30
N GLY A 35 16.34 4.11 6.43
CA GLY A 35 16.39 2.67 6.17
C GLY A 35 16.85 2.33 4.75
N PHE A 36 16.34 3.04 3.74
CA PHE A 36 16.69 2.85 2.33
C PHE A 36 18.19 3.07 2.07
N VAL A 37 18.78 4.10 2.66
CA VAL A 37 20.20 4.42 2.50
C VAL A 37 21.09 3.39 3.21
N PHE A 38 20.76 3.04 4.46
CA PHE A 38 21.68 2.27 5.32
C PHE A 38 21.47 0.74 5.29
N LEU A 39 20.31 0.23 4.87
CA LEU A 39 20.07 -1.22 4.76
C LEU A 39 21.01 -1.89 3.74
N GLY A 40 21.40 -3.12 4.02
CA GLY A 40 22.35 -3.90 3.22
C GLY A 40 23.82 -3.68 3.59
N PHE A 41 24.09 -3.06 4.74
CA PHE A 41 25.45 -2.87 5.24
C PHE A 41 26.12 -4.20 5.57
N GLU A 42 27.44 -4.23 5.45
CA GLU A 42 28.26 -5.39 5.79
C GLU A 42 29.33 -4.99 6.80
N ILE A 43 29.40 -5.74 7.90
CA ILE A 43 30.43 -5.57 8.92
C ILE A 43 31.52 -6.59 8.64
N ASN A 44 32.73 -6.08 8.38
CA ASN A 44 33.91 -6.92 8.14
C ASN A 44 34.17 -7.86 9.33
N GLY A 45 34.45 -9.13 9.03
CA GLY A 45 34.71 -10.16 10.05
C GLY A 45 33.48 -10.99 10.46
N TYR A 46 32.29 -10.65 9.97
CA TYR A 46 31.07 -11.44 10.19
C TYR A 46 30.64 -12.21 8.94
N SER A 47 29.98 -13.36 9.13
CA SER A 47 29.41 -14.13 8.02
C SER A 47 28.20 -13.44 7.40
N GLN A 48 27.82 -13.82 6.18
CA GLN A 48 26.65 -13.26 5.50
C GLN A 48 25.36 -13.46 6.33
N ALA A 49 25.18 -14.61 6.98
CA ALA A 49 24.04 -14.84 7.86
C ALA A 49 24.02 -13.93 9.10
N GLN A 50 25.19 -13.61 9.67
CA GLN A 50 25.30 -12.66 10.77
C GLN A 50 25.01 -11.23 10.32
N ASN A 51 25.51 -10.83 9.15
CA ASN A 51 25.19 -9.54 8.53
C ASN A 51 23.70 -9.41 8.24
N LEU A 52 23.05 -10.47 7.73
CA LEU A 52 21.60 -10.51 7.55
C LEU A 52 20.87 -10.30 8.88
N PHE A 53 21.31 -10.96 9.96
CA PHE A 53 20.72 -10.78 11.28
C PHE A 53 20.87 -9.34 11.80
N PHE A 54 22.03 -8.70 11.63
CA PHE A 54 22.22 -7.30 12.01
C PHE A 54 21.34 -6.35 11.18
N ASN A 55 21.24 -6.59 9.86
CA ASN A 55 20.34 -5.84 9.00
C ASN A 55 18.87 -6.03 9.40
N PHE A 56 18.49 -7.23 9.84
CA PHE A 56 17.14 -7.51 10.32
C PHE A 56 16.83 -6.76 11.61
N ILE A 57 17.76 -6.74 12.58
CA ILE A 57 17.63 -5.91 13.78
C ILE A 57 17.51 -4.43 13.41
N TYR A 58 18.36 -3.95 12.50
CA TYR A 58 18.32 -2.57 12.05
C TYR A 58 16.97 -2.23 11.39
N TYR A 59 16.46 -3.10 10.52
CA TYR A 59 15.10 -3.00 9.95
C TYR A 59 14.04 -2.86 11.05
N LEU A 60 14.06 -3.72 12.08
CA LEU A 60 13.11 -3.65 13.19
C LEU A 60 13.21 -2.34 13.99
N ILE A 61 14.42 -1.82 14.19
CA ILE A 61 14.63 -0.52 14.85
C ILE A 61 13.97 0.60 14.03
N ILE A 62 14.17 0.62 12.70
CA ILE A 62 13.55 1.63 11.84
C ILE A 62 12.01 1.50 11.86
N CYS A 63 11.46 0.29 11.80
CA CYS A 63 10.02 0.06 11.95
C CYS A 63 9.49 0.52 13.31
N ALA A 64 10.25 0.32 14.40
CA ALA A 64 9.89 0.84 15.72
C ALA A 64 9.92 2.39 15.74
N CYS A 65 10.92 3.01 15.12
CA CYS A 65 10.98 4.46 14.95
C CYS A 65 9.79 5.01 14.14
N MET A 66 9.38 4.31 13.08
CA MET A 66 8.15 4.60 12.34
C MET A 66 6.90 4.47 13.20
N ALA A 67 6.79 3.42 14.01
CA ALA A 67 5.65 3.22 14.91
C ALA A 67 5.55 4.30 16.00
N LEU A 68 6.68 4.87 16.41
CA LEU A 68 6.76 6.02 17.31
C LEU A 68 6.41 7.37 16.63
N CYS A 69 5.74 7.34 15.47
CA CYS A 69 5.25 8.53 14.77
C CYS A 69 4.57 9.58 15.67
N PRO A 70 3.66 9.20 16.61
CA PRO A 70 3.04 10.17 17.51
C PRO A 70 4.04 10.88 18.44
N PHE A 71 5.12 10.20 18.85
CA PHE A 71 6.18 10.79 19.66
C PHE A 71 6.95 11.83 18.84
N TRP A 72 7.37 11.48 17.62
CA TRP A 72 8.06 12.41 16.71
C TRP A 72 7.18 13.60 16.35
N PHE A 73 5.88 13.37 16.14
CA PHE A 73 4.92 14.42 15.86
C PHE A 73 4.86 15.44 17.01
N LYS A 74 4.73 14.97 18.25
CA LYS A 74 4.76 15.86 19.43
C LYS A 74 6.12 16.54 19.60
N LEU A 75 7.22 15.84 19.36
CA LEU A 75 8.55 16.39 19.56
C LEU A 75 8.86 17.54 18.58
N PHE A 76 8.56 17.35 17.29
CA PHE A 76 8.95 18.29 16.25
C PHE A 76 7.83 19.26 15.83
N PHE A 77 6.56 18.83 15.95
CA PHE A 77 5.41 19.57 15.41
C PHE A 77 4.40 20.01 16.49
N SER A 78 4.70 19.88 17.79
CA SER A 78 3.79 20.33 18.87
C SER A 78 3.42 21.81 18.83
N LYS A 79 4.25 22.66 18.22
CA LYS A 79 4.00 24.11 18.08
C LYS A 79 3.27 24.47 16.78
N THR A 80 2.92 23.49 15.95
CA THR A 80 2.19 23.74 14.70
C THR A 80 0.72 24.07 14.98
N HIS A 81 0.10 24.80 14.05
CA HIS A 81 -1.33 25.08 14.07
C HIS A 81 -2.16 23.79 14.16
N THR A 82 -1.75 22.74 13.44
CA THR A 82 -2.38 21.42 13.43
C THR A 82 -2.40 20.77 14.82
N ALA A 83 -1.29 20.80 15.55
CA ALA A 83 -1.21 20.22 16.90
C ALA A 83 -2.08 20.97 17.92
N LYS A 84 -2.13 22.30 17.84
CA LYS A 84 -3.02 23.12 18.68
C LYS A 84 -4.49 22.82 18.38
N ARG A 85 -4.84 22.72 17.10
CA ARG A 85 -6.20 22.42 16.64
C ARG A 85 -6.67 21.01 17.04
N GLU A 86 -5.79 20.02 16.99
CA GLU A 86 -6.10 18.66 17.49
C GLU A 86 -6.42 18.68 18.99
N GLN A 87 -5.69 19.47 19.78
CA GLN A 87 -5.95 19.61 21.22
C GLN A 87 -7.26 20.35 21.51
N GLU A 88 -7.50 21.48 20.85
CA GLU A 88 -8.75 22.26 21.00
C GLU A 88 -9.98 21.42 20.59
N LEU A 89 -9.87 20.66 19.50
CA LEU A 89 -10.93 19.76 19.07
C LEU A 89 -11.20 18.66 20.09
N GLN A 90 -10.14 18.02 20.61
CA GLN A 90 -10.31 16.96 21.61
C GLN A 90 -10.96 17.50 22.88
N GLN A 91 -10.58 18.69 23.34
CA GLN A 91 -11.21 19.36 24.47
C GLN A 91 -12.69 19.63 24.21
N ALA A 92 -13.03 20.19 23.05
CA ALA A 92 -14.43 20.45 22.68
C ALA A 92 -15.26 19.16 22.59
N LEU A 93 -14.70 18.06 22.09
CA LEU A 93 -15.38 16.75 22.04
C LEU A 93 -15.56 16.13 23.42
N ASP A 94 -14.65 16.37 24.36
CA ASP A 94 -14.73 15.84 25.72
C ASP A 94 -15.74 16.60 26.60
N GLU A 95 -16.15 17.82 26.19
CA GLU A 95 -17.22 18.60 26.82
C GLU A 95 -18.63 18.14 26.41
N LEU A 96 -18.77 17.40 25.31
CA LEU A 96 -20.04 16.89 24.82
C LEU A 96 -20.47 15.62 25.57
N ASN A 97 -21.78 15.37 25.62
CA ASN A 97 -22.29 14.06 26.05
C ASN A 97 -22.00 12.99 24.98
N GLU A 98 -22.15 11.71 25.33
CA GLU A 98 -21.78 10.59 24.45
C GLU A 98 -22.56 10.55 23.12
N TYR A 99 -23.85 10.92 23.14
CA TYR A 99 -24.69 10.92 21.94
C TYR A 99 -24.29 12.05 20.98
N ASP A 100 -24.20 13.27 21.50
CA ASP A 100 -23.83 14.46 20.73
C ASP A 100 -22.40 14.33 20.19
N ARG A 101 -21.49 13.75 20.98
CA ARG A 101 -20.12 13.45 20.55
C ARG A 101 -20.10 12.51 19.34
N ALA A 102 -20.87 11.41 19.38
CA ALA A 102 -20.88 10.44 18.29
C ALA A 102 -21.43 11.04 16.98
N GLU A 103 -22.45 11.90 17.08
CA GLU A 103 -23.02 12.62 15.94
C GLU A 103 -22.02 13.62 15.35
N VAL A 104 -21.40 14.45 16.19
CA VAL A 104 -20.38 15.42 15.77
C VAL A 104 -19.15 14.73 15.17
N GLU A 105 -18.66 13.64 15.78
CA GLU A 105 -17.55 12.86 15.22
C GLU A 105 -17.90 12.25 13.85
N ALA A 106 -19.14 11.81 13.64
CA ALA A 106 -19.57 11.30 12.34
C ALA A 106 -19.56 12.41 11.28
N GLU A 107 -20.08 13.60 11.59
CA GLU A 107 -20.08 14.75 10.68
C GLU A 107 -18.66 15.22 10.35
N LEU A 108 -17.81 15.39 11.37
CA LEU A 108 -16.42 15.79 11.20
C LEU A 108 -15.59 14.75 10.44
N ALA A 109 -15.89 13.45 10.59
CA ALA A 109 -15.27 12.40 9.79
C ALA A 109 -15.63 12.51 8.30
N HIS A 110 -16.84 12.98 8.00
CA HIS A 110 -17.31 13.17 6.62
C HIS A 110 -16.67 14.39 5.95
N THR A 111 -16.34 15.43 6.69
CA THR A 111 -15.72 16.66 6.17
C THR A 111 -14.19 16.69 6.25
N GLY A 112 -13.58 15.72 6.95
CA GLY A 112 -12.13 15.67 7.18
C GLY A 112 -11.67 16.56 8.33
N GLY A 113 -12.59 17.00 9.18
CA GLY A 113 -12.32 17.81 10.36
C GLY A 113 -11.73 17.03 11.54
N LEU A 114 -11.78 15.69 11.53
CA LEU A 114 -11.12 14.87 12.55
C LEU A 114 -9.65 14.58 12.24
N ALA A 115 -8.84 14.48 13.30
CA ALA A 115 -7.50 13.90 13.20
C ALA A 115 -7.55 12.43 12.77
N MET A 116 -6.41 11.91 12.27
CA MET A 116 -6.30 10.52 11.87
C MET A 116 -6.63 9.55 13.01
N ARG A 117 -7.51 8.58 12.72
CA ARG A 117 -7.87 7.51 13.64
C ARG A 117 -6.69 6.56 13.86
N PRO A 118 -6.63 5.84 15.00
CA PRO A 118 -5.55 4.88 15.28
C PRO A 118 -5.34 3.85 14.15
N ILE A 119 -6.42 3.32 13.57
CA ILE A 119 -6.33 2.36 12.46
C ILE A 119 -5.68 2.96 11.21
N GLN A 120 -5.92 4.24 10.93
CA GLN A 120 -5.32 4.95 9.80
C GLN A 120 -3.85 5.24 10.06
N LYS A 121 -3.49 5.59 11.30
CA LYS A 121 -2.09 5.77 11.73
C LYS A 121 -1.31 4.45 11.54
N TRP A 122 -1.86 3.33 12.01
CA TRP A 122 -1.26 2.00 11.82
C TRP A 122 -1.21 1.55 10.36
N ALA A 123 -2.20 1.93 9.53
CA ALA A 123 -2.18 1.64 8.09
C ALA A 123 -0.97 2.30 7.40
N ILE A 124 -0.65 3.56 7.71
CA ILE A 124 0.53 4.24 7.14
C ILE A 124 1.82 3.58 7.66
N ILE A 125 1.89 3.29 8.95
CA ILE A 125 3.06 2.62 9.56
C ILE A 125 3.29 1.26 8.88
N PHE A 126 2.22 0.49 8.66
CA PHE A 126 2.28 -0.78 7.94
C PHE A 126 2.82 -0.61 6.52
N LEU A 127 2.30 0.35 5.74
CA LEU A 127 2.79 0.60 4.38
C LEU A 127 4.28 0.96 4.37
N GLY A 128 4.70 1.89 5.23
CA GLY A 128 6.11 2.27 5.37
C GLY A 128 7.01 1.09 5.75
N SER A 129 6.56 0.27 6.71
CA SER A 129 7.29 -0.91 7.18
C SER A 129 7.36 -1.99 6.10
N TYR A 130 6.27 -2.21 5.35
CA TYR A 130 6.20 -3.17 4.26
C TYR A 130 7.14 -2.79 3.10
N PHE A 131 7.11 -1.54 2.66
CA PHE A 131 8.02 -1.08 1.62
C PHE A 131 9.48 -1.16 2.09
N LEU A 132 9.74 -0.86 3.36
CA LEU A 132 11.07 -1.01 3.94
C LEU A 132 11.49 -2.48 4.01
N PHE A 133 10.55 -3.40 4.27
CA PHE A 133 10.80 -4.84 4.21
C PHE A 133 11.22 -5.28 2.81
N GLU A 134 10.57 -4.80 1.74
CA GLU A 134 10.98 -5.11 0.37
C GLU A 134 12.43 -4.66 0.13
N VAL A 135 12.78 -3.44 0.56
CA VAL A 135 14.16 -2.93 0.48
C VAL A 135 15.14 -3.78 1.30
N PHE A 136 14.78 -4.17 2.52
CA PHE A 136 15.56 -5.08 3.35
C PHE A 136 15.80 -6.42 2.65
N PHE A 137 14.74 -7.00 2.05
CA PHE A 137 14.82 -8.26 1.32
C PHE A 137 15.83 -8.16 0.17
N ILE A 138 15.72 -7.11 -0.66
CA ILE A 138 16.61 -6.87 -1.81
C ILE A 138 18.06 -6.62 -1.37
N SER A 139 18.25 -5.87 -0.28
CA SER A 139 19.57 -5.32 0.05
C SER A 139 20.40 -6.19 0.98
N ALA A 140 19.72 -7.00 1.81
CA ALA A 140 20.36 -7.78 2.86
C ALA A 140 20.06 -9.28 2.75
N TRP A 141 18.84 -9.67 2.36
CA TRP A 141 18.47 -11.08 2.26
C TRP A 141 18.90 -11.69 0.92
N VAL A 142 18.89 -10.90 -0.15
CA VAL A 142 19.43 -11.30 -1.46
C VAL A 142 20.84 -10.71 -1.63
N LYS A 143 21.81 -11.57 -1.95
CA LYS A 143 23.19 -11.19 -2.30
C LYS A 143 23.64 -12.04 -3.48
N ASP A 144 24.29 -11.42 -4.46
CA ASP A 144 24.74 -12.08 -5.69
C ASP A 144 23.63 -12.90 -6.36
N LEU A 145 22.41 -12.34 -6.40
CA LEU A 145 21.21 -12.96 -6.94
C LEU A 145 20.78 -14.28 -6.25
N ALA A 146 21.24 -14.53 -5.02
CA ALA A 146 20.87 -15.69 -4.23
C ALA A 146 20.42 -15.30 -2.81
N LEU A 147 19.63 -16.15 -2.17
CA LEU A 147 19.25 -15.97 -0.77
C LEU A 147 20.45 -16.23 0.14
N VAL A 148 20.77 -15.26 0.99
CA VAL A 148 21.80 -15.40 2.04
C VAL A 148 21.43 -16.46 3.07
N TRP A 149 20.13 -16.59 3.36
CA TRP A 149 19.60 -17.55 4.31
C TRP A 149 18.28 -18.14 3.82
N GLU A 150 18.26 -19.45 3.63
CA GLU A 150 17.08 -20.19 3.18
C GLU A 150 16.68 -21.25 4.23
N PRO A 151 15.84 -20.89 5.21
CA PRO A 151 15.30 -21.86 6.16
C PRO A 151 14.27 -22.77 5.48
N ARG A 152 13.97 -23.92 6.09
CA ARG A 152 13.02 -24.92 5.54
C ARG A 152 11.65 -24.36 5.14
N TRP A 153 11.13 -23.40 5.91
CA TRP A 153 9.85 -22.77 5.57
C TRP A 153 9.95 -21.92 4.30
N ALA A 154 11.09 -21.26 4.05
CA ALA A 154 11.34 -20.48 2.86
C ALA A 154 11.46 -21.42 1.64
N SER A 155 12.23 -22.51 1.77
CA SER A 155 12.33 -23.54 0.73
C SER A 155 10.96 -24.12 0.35
N ALA A 156 10.11 -24.40 1.34
CA ALA A 156 8.76 -24.91 1.09
C ALA A 156 7.88 -23.91 0.32
N LEU A 157 7.99 -22.61 0.63
CA LEU A 157 7.27 -21.55 -0.09
C LEU A 157 7.80 -21.37 -1.51
N ILE A 158 9.12 -21.46 -1.71
CA ILE A 158 9.75 -21.40 -3.03
C ILE A 158 9.23 -22.56 -3.89
N GLU A 159 9.25 -23.78 -3.37
CA GLU A 159 8.78 -24.94 -4.11
C GLU A 159 7.27 -24.85 -4.42
N TRP A 160 6.47 -24.37 -3.46
CA TRP A 160 5.05 -24.11 -3.71
C TRP A 160 4.83 -23.13 -4.87
N VAL A 161 5.60 -22.04 -4.95
CA VAL A 161 5.52 -21.12 -6.10
C VAL A 161 5.92 -21.82 -7.39
N ARG A 162 7.01 -22.61 -7.39
CA ARG A 162 7.47 -23.33 -8.58
C ARG A 162 6.41 -24.28 -9.12
N GLU A 163 5.77 -25.05 -8.24
CA GLU A 163 4.68 -25.95 -8.61
C GLU A 163 3.46 -25.19 -9.15
N ASN A 164 3.20 -23.98 -8.65
CA ASN A 164 2.09 -23.11 -9.00
C ASN A 164 2.44 -22.01 -10.02
N THR A 165 3.55 -22.14 -10.76
CA THR A 165 3.94 -21.23 -11.84
C THR A 165 3.71 -21.87 -13.21
N ASP A 166 3.02 -21.13 -14.09
CA ASP A 166 2.86 -21.45 -15.50
C ASP A 166 3.91 -20.74 -16.37
N PHE A 167 4.27 -21.41 -17.47
CA PHE A 167 5.22 -20.94 -18.47
C PHE A 167 4.44 -20.43 -19.69
N LEU A 168 4.34 -19.11 -19.89
CA LEU A 168 3.53 -18.55 -20.98
C LEU A 168 4.13 -18.82 -22.36
N SER A 169 5.41 -19.18 -22.43
CA SER A 169 6.05 -19.65 -23.66
C SER A 169 5.50 -21.00 -24.15
N ASP A 170 5.00 -21.85 -23.24
CA ASP A 170 4.41 -23.16 -23.55
C ASP A 170 2.95 -23.02 -24.00
N LYS A 171 2.76 -22.77 -25.31
CA LYS A 171 1.44 -22.60 -25.94
C LYS A 171 0.51 -23.82 -25.85
N GLU A 172 1.04 -24.99 -25.53
CA GLU A 172 0.29 -26.26 -25.49
C GLU A 172 -0.27 -26.60 -24.09
N ARG A 173 0.16 -25.91 -23.02
CA ARG A 173 -0.26 -26.15 -21.64
C ARG A 173 -0.29 -24.86 -20.82
N VAL A 174 -1.36 -24.09 -20.96
CA VAL A 174 -1.73 -23.09 -19.95
C VAL A 174 -2.58 -23.81 -18.90
N ASP A 175 -1.94 -24.34 -17.86
CA ASP A 175 -2.61 -25.10 -16.78
C ASP A 175 -3.41 -24.19 -15.82
N ARG A 176 -3.46 -22.87 -16.07
CA ARG A 176 -4.18 -21.85 -15.28
C ARG A 176 -3.74 -21.83 -13.82
N LYS A 177 -2.43 -21.89 -13.60
CA LYS A 177 -1.84 -21.81 -12.26
C LYS A 177 -1.89 -20.40 -11.70
N LEU A 178 -1.57 -20.28 -10.41
CA LEU A 178 -1.67 -19.03 -9.66
C LEU A 178 -0.68 -17.96 -10.13
N PHE A 179 0.50 -18.40 -10.59
CA PHE A 179 1.55 -17.51 -11.05
C PHE A 179 1.89 -17.78 -12.50
N SER A 180 2.50 -16.80 -13.14
CA SER A 180 3.00 -16.95 -14.50
C SER A 180 4.37 -16.32 -14.61
N VAL A 181 5.20 -16.89 -15.48
CA VAL A 181 6.45 -16.28 -15.90
C VAL A 181 6.48 -16.20 -17.41
N TYR A 182 6.92 -15.04 -17.91
CA TYR A 182 7.19 -14.87 -19.33
C TYR A 182 8.49 -14.10 -19.53
N ILE A 183 9.51 -14.76 -20.08
CA ILE A 183 10.77 -14.10 -20.41
C ILE A 183 10.74 -13.78 -21.90
N LYS A 184 10.49 -12.50 -22.23
CA LYS A 184 10.51 -12.05 -23.62
C LYS A 184 11.95 -11.74 -24.05
N PRO A 185 12.28 -11.93 -25.33
CA PRO A 185 13.52 -11.40 -25.91
C PRO A 185 13.64 -9.86 -25.79
N SER A 186 12.52 -9.15 -25.60
CA SER A 186 12.50 -7.71 -25.36
C SER A 186 12.87 -7.32 -23.92
N ASP A 187 12.79 -8.25 -22.96
CA ASP A 187 13.14 -8.02 -21.56
C ASP A 187 14.65 -8.25 -21.39
N THR A 188 15.43 -7.21 -21.69
CA THR A 188 16.88 -7.31 -21.83
C THR A 188 17.59 -7.84 -20.58
N GLU A 189 17.07 -7.59 -19.38
CA GLU A 189 17.78 -7.92 -18.14
C GLU A 189 17.67 -9.41 -17.78
N LEU A 190 16.45 -9.95 -17.72
CA LEU A 190 16.22 -11.37 -17.44
C LEU A 190 16.68 -12.27 -18.59
N TYR A 191 16.47 -11.84 -19.84
CA TYR A 191 16.86 -12.62 -21.01
C TYR A 191 18.38 -12.70 -21.21
N GLN A 192 19.14 -11.72 -20.69
CA GLN A 192 20.61 -11.79 -20.67
C GLN A 192 21.14 -12.85 -19.71
N LEU A 193 20.40 -13.16 -18.64
CA LEU A 193 20.81 -14.11 -17.60
C LEU A 193 20.27 -15.52 -17.83
N TYR A 194 19.07 -15.63 -18.41
CA TYR A 194 18.39 -16.90 -18.58
C TYR A 194 17.80 -17.02 -19.97
N THR A 195 18.08 -18.14 -20.63
CA THR A 195 17.61 -18.41 -22.00
C THR A 195 16.20 -19.00 -22.02
N SER A 196 15.72 -19.51 -20.88
CA SER A 196 14.38 -20.05 -20.73
C SER A 196 13.78 -19.76 -19.35
N GLU A 197 12.44 -19.71 -19.29
CA GLU A 197 11.69 -19.54 -18.04
C GLU A 197 11.95 -20.66 -17.02
N ARG A 198 12.16 -21.88 -17.51
CA ARG A 198 12.48 -23.05 -16.68
C ARG A 198 13.85 -22.93 -16.04
N GLU A 199 14.84 -22.46 -16.81
CA GLU A 199 16.18 -22.19 -16.31
C GLU A 199 16.17 -21.11 -15.23
N PHE A 200 15.45 -20.00 -15.49
CA PHE A 200 15.26 -18.96 -14.50
C PHE A 200 14.66 -19.49 -13.20
N LEU A 201 13.54 -20.21 -13.27
CA LEU A 201 12.81 -20.69 -12.08
C LEU A 201 13.60 -21.73 -11.28
N ALA A 202 14.45 -22.51 -11.94
CA ALA A 202 15.34 -23.49 -11.32
C ALA A 202 16.59 -22.85 -10.67
N SER A 203 16.95 -21.62 -11.05
CA SER A 203 18.12 -20.92 -10.52
C SER A 203 17.95 -20.45 -9.08
N SER A 204 19.07 -20.07 -8.44
CA SER A 204 19.06 -19.42 -7.12
C SER A 204 18.28 -18.10 -7.12
N PHE A 205 18.36 -17.34 -8.22
CA PHE A 205 17.62 -16.09 -8.37
C PHE A 205 16.12 -16.32 -8.57
N GLY A 206 15.75 -17.38 -9.30
CA GLY A 206 14.37 -17.84 -9.38
C GLY A 206 13.81 -18.22 -8.01
N GLY A 207 14.62 -18.85 -7.16
CA GLY A 207 14.27 -19.12 -5.76
C GLY A 207 14.06 -17.84 -4.93
N ALA A 208 14.98 -16.88 -5.02
CA ALA A 208 14.83 -15.59 -4.36
C ALA A 208 13.58 -14.83 -4.83
N THR A 209 13.34 -14.83 -6.15
CA THR A 209 12.15 -14.22 -6.76
C THR A 209 10.87 -14.89 -6.31
N ALA A 210 10.83 -16.22 -6.27
CA ALA A 210 9.67 -16.96 -5.80
C ALA A 210 9.32 -16.58 -4.35
N LEU A 211 10.32 -16.53 -3.46
CA LEU A 211 10.08 -16.13 -2.07
C LEU A 211 9.61 -14.68 -1.96
N PHE A 212 10.19 -13.77 -2.74
CA PHE A 212 9.76 -12.37 -2.77
C PHE A 212 8.31 -12.25 -3.28
N GLN A 213 7.97 -12.99 -4.34
CA GLN A 213 6.64 -13.06 -4.92
C GLN A 213 5.59 -13.50 -3.89
N VAL A 214 5.92 -14.45 -3.02
CA VAL A 214 5.05 -14.88 -1.92
C VAL A 214 4.74 -13.69 -1.01
N PHE A 215 5.75 -12.99 -0.50
CA PHE A 215 5.53 -11.86 0.38
C PHE A 215 4.65 -10.79 -0.28
N ARG A 216 4.92 -10.46 -1.55
CA ARG A 216 4.12 -9.49 -2.30
C ARG A 216 2.67 -9.93 -2.49
N SER A 217 2.45 -11.18 -2.88
CA SER A 217 1.11 -11.71 -3.17
C SER A 217 0.27 -11.85 -1.90
N PHE A 218 0.85 -12.33 -0.80
CA PHE A 218 0.14 -12.46 0.47
C PHE A 218 -0.10 -11.11 1.15
N CYS A 219 0.82 -10.15 1.00
CA CYS A 219 0.63 -8.80 1.54
C CYS A 219 -0.24 -7.91 0.66
N PHE A 220 -0.48 -8.24 -0.61
CA PHE A 220 -1.36 -7.48 -1.52
C PHE A 220 -2.71 -7.08 -0.90
N PRO A 221 -3.54 -7.99 -0.34
CA PRO A 221 -4.81 -7.61 0.28
C PRO A 221 -4.62 -6.69 1.49
N LEU A 222 -3.53 -6.83 2.25
CA LEU A 222 -3.23 -5.98 3.40
C LEU A 222 -2.82 -4.58 2.98
N ILE A 223 -2.02 -4.46 1.92
CA ILE A 223 -1.62 -3.19 1.30
C ILE A 223 -2.87 -2.47 0.77
N LEU A 224 -3.71 -3.18 0.03
CA LEU A 224 -4.96 -2.65 -0.50
C LEU A 224 -5.90 -2.16 0.61
N PHE A 225 -6.03 -2.94 1.70
CA PHE A 225 -6.81 -2.53 2.87
C PHE A 225 -6.22 -1.29 3.56
N ALA A 226 -4.90 -1.21 3.71
CA ALA A 226 -4.23 -0.06 4.29
C ALA A 226 -4.43 1.20 3.43
N PHE A 227 -4.23 1.10 2.11
CA PHE A 227 -4.52 2.18 1.17
C PHE A 227 -5.98 2.62 1.27
N ALA A 228 -6.93 1.68 1.19
CA ALA A 228 -8.35 1.98 1.33
C ALA A 228 -8.64 2.73 2.64
N THR A 229 -8.11 2.26 3.76
CA THR A 229 -8.30 2.89 5.08
C THR A 229 -7.84 4.35 5.12
N ILE A 230 -6.77 4.69 4.39
CA ILE A 230 -6.23 6.05 4.31
C ILE A 230 -7.01 6.90 3.31
N ILE A 231 -7.19 6.43 2.07
CA ILE A 231 -7.65 7.29 0.96
C ILE A 231 -9.16 7.26 0.73
N TRP A 232 -9.91 6.34 1.34
CA TRP A 232 -11.35 6.15 1.04
C TRP A 232 -12.18 7.43 1.18
N ARG A 233 -12.00 8.17 2.29
CA ARG A 233 -12.70 9.43 2.56
C ARG A 233 -12.06 10.62 1.82
N PRO A 234 -10.71 10.77 1.79
CA PRO A 234 -10.07 11.76 0.92
C PRO A 234 -10.55 11.75 -0.54
N LEU A 235 -10.80 10.56 -1.11
CA LEU A 235 -11.34 10.45 -2.46
C LEU A 235 -12.75 11.06 -2.60
N ASP A 236 -13.59 11.01 -1.57
CA ASP A 236 -14.89 11.72 -1.58
C ASP A 236 -14.68 13.23 -1.61
N TRP A 237 -13.74 13.72 -0.80
CA TRP A 237 -13.47 15.13 -0.64
C TRP A 237 -12.80 15.78 -1.86
N LEU A 238 -12.14 14.98 -2.70
CA LEU A 238 -11.58 15.38 -4.00
C LEU A 238 -12.63 15.37 -5.13
N GLY A 239 -13.91 15.21 -4.79
CA GLY A 239 -15.02 15.22 -5.75
C GLY A 239 -15.46 13.84 -6.22
N GLY A 240 -14.93 12.75 -5.64
CA GLY A 240 -15.33 11.38 -5.97
C GLY A 240 -16.82 11.09 -5.78
N LEU A 241 -17.50 11.85 -4.91
CA LEU A 241 -18.95 11.79 -4.71
C LEU A 241 -19.77 12.07 -5.98
N SER A 242 -19.24 12.87 -6.90
CA SER A 242 -19.92 13.23 -8.16
C SER A 242 -19.95 12.09 -9.18
N VAL A 243 -19.01 11.14 -9.06
CA VAL A 243 -18.84 9.99 -9.95
C VAL A 243 -19.35 8.70 -9.29
N ASP A 244 -19.64 8.77 -7.99
CA ASP A 244 -20.09 7.64 -7.20
C ASP A 244 -21.45 7.12 -7.70
N PRO A 245 -21.55 5.81 -8.04
CA PRO A 245 -22.82 5.24 -8.47
C PRO A 245 -23.97 5.39 -7.47
N ARG A 246 -23.67 5.64 -6.18
CA ARG A 246 -24.69 5.89 -5.14
C ARG A 246 -25.46 7.19 -5.35
N ASN A 247 -24.89 8.16 -6.06
CA ASN A 247 -25.42 9.50 -6.23
C ASN A 247 -25.88 9.77 -7.68
N ILE A 248 -26.30 8.73 -8.41
CA ILE A 248 -26.76 8.89 -9.78
C ILE A 248 -28.14 9.54 -9.80
N HIS A 249 -28.22 10.74 -10.37
CA HIS A 249 -29.46 11.51 -10.52
C HIS A 249 -29.89 11.75 -11.97
N SER A 250 -29.04 11.39 -12.95
CA SER A 250 -29.30 11.61 -14.37
C SER A 250 -28.71 10.51 -15.25
N VAL A 251 -29.23 10.39 -16.48
CA VAL A 251 -28.69 9.44 -17.49
C VAL A 251 -27.23 9.74 -17.80
N GLY A 252 -26.83 11.02 -17.86
CA GLY A 252 -25.45 11.42 -18.08
C GLY A 252 -24.51 10.96 -16.95
N SER A 253 -24.93 11.14 -15.69
CA SER A 253 -24.20 10.64 -14.53
C SER A 253 -24.10 9.11 -14.53
N PHE A 254 -25.17 8.40 -14.91
CA PHE A 254 -25.16 6.94 -15.05
C PHE A 254 -24.12 6.44 -16.06
N ILE A 255 -24.09 7.05 -17.26
CA ILE A 255 -23.14 6.68 -18.32
C ILE A 255 -21.71 6.97 -17.85
N PHE A 256 -21.47 8.14 -17.28
CA PHE A 256 -20.15 8.54 -16.81
C PHE A 256 -19.64 7.61 -15.70
N SER A 257 -20.45 7.33 -14.68
CA SER A 257 -20.11 6.39 -13.60
C SER A 257 -19.86 4.98 -14.14
N SER A 258 -20.59 4.55 -15.16
CA SER A 258 -20.40 3.23 -15.80
C SER A 258 -19.06 3.15 -16.54
N VAL A 259 -18.72 4.14 -17.37
CA VAL A 259 -17.42 4.22 -18.06
C VAL A 259 -16.28 4.30 -17.05
N ALA A 260 -16.41 5.14 -16.02
CA ALA A 260 -15.41 5.27 -14.97
C ALA A 260 -15.21 3.96 -14.21
N THR A 261 -16.28 3.21 -13.93
CA THR A 261 -16.19 1.88 -13.29
C THR A 261 -15.43 0.89 -14.15
N VAL A 262 -15.73 0.82 -15.45
CA VAL A 262 -15.00 -0.07 -16.37
C VAL A 262 -13.52 0.31 -16.41
N ALA A 263 -13.19 1.59 -16.57
CA ALA A 263 -11.81 2.05 -16.60
C ALA A 263 -11.04 1.70 -15.31
N MET A 264 -11.62 1.99 -14.14
CA MET A 264 -11.00 1.68 -12.84
C MET A 264 -10.86 0.17 -12.61
N THR A 265 -11.84 -0.63 -13.07
CA THR A 265 -11.79 -2.10 -12.96
C THR A 265 -10.70 -2.69 -13.86
N LEU A 266 -10.50 -2.14 -15.06
CA LEU A 266 -9.40 -2.57 -15.94
C LEU A 266 -8.04 -2.25 -15.31
N LEU A 267 -7.88 -1.06 -14.72
CA LEU A 267 -6.65 -0.71 -13.99
C LEU A 267 -6.45 -1.60 -12.77
N PHE A 268 -7.51 -1.93 -12.03
CA PHE A 268 -7.45 -2.87 -10.93
C PHE A 268 -6.99 -4.27 -11.38
N LEU A 269 -7.51 -4.75 -12.52
CA LEU A 269 -7.09 -6.01 -13.11
C LEU A 269 -5.61 -5.99 -13.51
N SER A 270 -5.12 -4.88 -14.07
CA SER A 270 -3.68 -4.72 -14.38
C SER A 270 -2.80 -4.85 -13.15
N ILE A 271 -3.25 -4.34 -12.00
CA ILE A 271 -2.53 -4.48 -10.72
C ILE A 271 -2.55 -5.94 -10.26
N ILE A 272 -3.68 -6.62 -10.33
CA ILE A 272 -3.76 -8.05 -9.98
C ILE A 272 -2.78 -8.85 -10.84
N LEU A 273 -2.74 -8.59 -12.15
CA LEU A 273 -1.81 -9.24 -13.07
C LEU A 273 -0.35 -8.96 -12.68
N TYR A 274 -0.01 -7.72 -12.32
CA TYR A 274 1.32 -7.36 -11.84
C TYR A 274 1.77 -8.17 -10.61
N PHE A 275 0.83 -8.56 -9.73
CA PHE A 275 1.08 -9.44 -8.59
C PHE A 275 1.00 -10.94 -8.91
N ILE A 276 0.74 -11.34 -10.15
CA ILE A 276 0.73 -12.74 -10.62
C ILE A 276 2.01 -13.06 -11.40
N PHE A 277 2.58 -12.07 -12.10
CA PHE A 277 3.75 -12.23 -12.96
C PHE A 277 5.07 -12.21 -12.18
N LEU A 278 5.82 -13.32 -12.22
CA LEU A 278 7.10 -13.45 -11.52
C LEU A 278 8.18 -12.53 -12.09
N GLU A 279 8.19 -12.31 -13.41
CA GLU A 279 9.19 -11.45 -14.04
C GLU A 279 9.16 -10.02 -13.48
N MET A 280 7.97 -9.53 -13.11
CA MET A 280 7.81 -8.20 -12.52
C MET A 280 8.45 -8.11 -11.14
N SER A 281 8.42 -9.20 -10.36
CA SER A 281 9.12 -9.27 -9.07
C SER A 281 10.62 -9.48 -9.23
N ALA A 282 11.05 -10.25 -10.23
CA ALA A 282 12.47 -10.43 -10.53
C ALA A 282 13.15 -9.10 -10.87
N VAL A 283 12.53 -8.26 -11.70
CA VAL A 283 13.07 -6.94 -12.07
C VAL A 283 13.33 -6.07 -10.83
N LEU A 284 12.41 -6.08 -9.85
CA LEU A 284 12.58 -5.30 -8.62
C LEU A 284 13.69 -5.83 -7.72
N LEU A 285 14.06 -7.11 -7.84
CA LEU A 285 15.08 -7.74 -7.01
C LEU A 285 16.52 -7.46 -7.48
N PHE A 286 16.72 -6.91 -8.68
CA PHE A 286 18.07 -6.65 -9.19
C PHE A 286 18.87 -5.73 -8.27
N ASP A 287 18.27 -4.61 -7.89
CA ASP A 287 18.84 -3.69 -6.91
C ASP A 287 17.78 -2.69 -6.39
N LYS A 288 18.21 -1.86 -5.43
CA LYS A 288 17.37 -0.79 -4.87
C LYS A 288 16.91 0.23 -5.92
N GLN A 289 17.65 0.44 -7.01
CA GLN A 289 17.31 1.40 -8.05
C GLN A 289 16.15 0.88 -8.91
N HIS A 290 16.16 -0.40 -9.28
CA HIS A 290 15.06 -1.04 -9.99
C HIS A 290 13.79 -1.03 -9.13
N TRP A 291 13.93 -1.34 -7.84
CA TRP A 291 12.83 -1.20 -6.89
C TRP A 291 12.30 0.23 -6.82
N ALA A 292 13.16 1.23 -6.72
CA ALA A 292 12.77 2.64 -6.66
C ALA A 292 12.09 3.12 -7.96
N ASN A 293 12.56 2.67 -9.12
CA ASN A 293 11.93 2.95 -10.42
C ASN A 293 10.52 2.33 -10.47
N GLY A 294 10.39 1.10 -9.98
CA GLY A 294 9.13 0.37 -9.86
C GLY A 294 8.18 0.93 -8.80
N PHE A 295 8.69 1.64 -7.79
CA PHE A 295 7.91 2.11 -6.65
C PHE A 295 6.73 3.01 -7.06
N SER A 296 6.88 3.76 -8.14
CA SER A 296 5.82 4.60 -8.71
C SER A 296 4.56 3.81 -9.09
N TRP A 297 4.69 2.52 -9.44
CA TRP A 297 3.53 1.66 -9.72
C TRP A 297 2.61 1.46 -8.52
N ASN A 298 3.08 1.73 -7.29
CA ASN A 298 2.22 1.72 -6.11
C ASN A 298 1.11 2.79 -6.17
N PHE A 299 1.25 3.86 -6.97
CA PHE A 299 0.14 4.78 -7.21
C PHE A 299 -1.08 4.10 -7.84
N ALA A 300 -0.87 2.97 -8.53
CA ALA A 300 -1.97 2.22 -9.13
C ALA A 300 -2.95 1.69 -8.06
N PHE A 301 -2.51 1.45 -6.82
CA PHE A 301 -3.40 1.06 -5.72
C PHE A 301 -4.55 2.05 -5.47
N ILE A 302 -4.37 3.33 -5.83
CA ILE A 302 -5.46 4.32 -5.77
C ILE A 302 -6.60 3.92 -6.71
N PHE A 303 -6.29 3.46 -7.91
CA PHE A 303 -7.29 2.99 -8.88
C PHE A 303 -7.96 1.69 -8.43
N ALA A 304 -7.23 0.80 -7.75
CA ALA A 304 -7.81 -0.40 -7.13
C ALA A 304 -8.86 -0.02 -6.08
N VAL A 305 -8.54 0.93 -5.19
CA VAL A 305 -9.50 1.42 -4.17
C VAL A 305 -10.71 2.08 -4.83
N LEU A 306 -10.51 2.91 -5.86
CA LEU A 306 -11.59 3.52 -6.63
C LEU A 306 -12.49 2.47 -7.29
N SER A 307 -11.91 1.44 -7.90
CA SER A 307 -12.65 0.33 -8.50
C SER A 307 -13.55 -0.36 -7.47
N ILE A 308 -13.01 -0.70 -6.30
CA ILE A 308 -13.77 -1.33 -5.22
C ILE A 308 -14.91 -0.41 -4.76
N LYS A 309 -14.61 0.88 -4.58
CA LYS A 309 -15.60 1.87 -4.17
C LYS A 309 -16.76 1.97 -5.16
N PHE A 310 -16.47 2.00 -6.46
CA PHE A 310 -17.51 2.04 -7.49
C PHE A 310 -18.31 0.75 -7.56
N ILE A 311 -17.65 -0.41 -7.48
CA ILE A 311 -18.34 -1.71 -7.44
C ILE A 311 -19.31 -1.77 -6.24
N CYS A 312 -18.85 -1.38 -5.04
CA CYS A 312 -19.71 -1.25 -3.86
C CYS A 312 -20.86 -0.25 -4.07
N GLY A 313 -20.58 0.88 -4.74
CA GLY A 313 -21.58 1.87 -5.08
C GLY A 313 -22.68 1.32 -5.98
N TRP A 314 -22.32 0.51 -6.98
CA TRP A 314 -23.30 -0.16 -7.86
C TRP A 314 -24.19 -1.13 -7.09
N PHE A 315 -23.63 -1.91 -6.15
CA PHE A 315 -24.44 -2.78 -5.30
C PHE A 315 -25.51 -2.00 -4.52
N VAL A 316 -25.16 -0.83 -3.98
CA VAL A 316 -26.11 0.05 -3.27
C VAL A 316 -27.12 0.67 -4.23
N PHE A 317 -26.68 1.14 -5.40
CA PHE A 317 -27.57 1.69 -6.42
C PHE A 317 -28.63 0.68 -6.84
N TRP A 318 -28.23 -0.53 -7.23
CA TRP A 318 -29.15 -1.59 -7.63
C TRP A 318 -30.06 -2.01 -6.49
N LYS A 319 -29.53 -2.11 -5.26
CA LYS A 319 -30.36 -2.36 -4.08
C LYS A 319 -31.49 -1.34 -3.96
N ASN A 320 -31.17 -0.05 -4.06
CA ASN A 320 -32.17 1.01 -3.95
C ASN A 320 -33.19 0.96 -5.09
N VAL A 321 -32.76 0.65 -6.32
CA VAL A 321 -33.65 0.54 -7.48
C VAL A 321 -34.61 -0.65 -7.37
N PHE A 322 -34.14 -1.80 -6.88
CA PHE A 322 -34.93 -3.03 -6.84
C PHE A 322 -35.73 -3.23 -5.55
N PHE A 323 -35.23 -2.75 -4.40
CA PHE A 323 -35.82 -3.03 -3.09
C PHE A 323 -36.46 -1.83 -2.37
N ASN A 324 -36.18 -0.59 -2.80
CA ASN A 324 -36.87 0.61 -2.28
C ASN A 324 -37.92 1.16 -3.27
N ARG A 325 -38.51 0.27 -4.08
CA ARG A 325 -39.74 0.57 -4.83
C ARG A 325 -40.97 0.23 -4.01
#